data_AF-A0A849QU05-F1
#
_entry.id   AF-A0A849QU05-F1
#
_cell.length_a   1.000
_cell.length_b   1.000
_cell.length_c   1.000
_cell.angle_alpha   90.00
_cell.angle_beta   90.00
_cell.angle_gamma   90.00
#
_symmetry.space_group_name_H-M   'P 1'
#
loop_
_entity.id
_entity.type
_entity.pdbx_description
1 polymer ?
#
loop_
_entity_poly.entity_id
_entity_poly.type
_entity_poly.pdbx_seq_one_letter_code
_entity_poly.pdbx_strand_id
1 'polypeptide(L)' 'NVYDPEVPVARPDLEAIEETGLLGEGDMVMCLSCHRAHGSPYPDALRWDYTKMVAGDAGNWAGTGCFKCHADKD' A
#
# COMPACT_ATOMS: atom_id res chain seq x y z
N ASN A 1 5.02 11.72 5.22
CA ASN A 1 4.85 10.37 4.63
C ASN A 1 5.69 10.27 3.37
N VAL A 2 6.63 9.33 3.32
CA VAL A 2 7.53 9.10 2.18
C VAL A 2 6.89 8.09 1.22
N TYR A 3 7.02 8.31 -0.08
CA TYR A 3 6.57 7.37 -1.09
C TYR A 3 7.32 6.03 -0.98
N ASP A 4 6.59 4.92 -1.02
CA ASP A 4 7.14 3.57 -0.92
C ASP A 4 6.91 2.81 -2.24
N PRO A 5 7.95 2.54 -3.05
CA PRO A 5 7.82 1.78 -4.29
C PRO A 5 7.33 0.34 -4.08
N GLU A 6 7.52 -0.24 -2.89
CA GLU A 6 6.97 -1.56 -2.58
C GLU A 6 5.45 -1.51 -2.37
N VAL A 7 4.87 -0.32 -2.19
CA VAL A 7 3.43 -0.11 -1.95
C VAL A 7 2.97 1.13 -2.73
N PRO A 8 3.05 1.09 -4.07
CA PRO A 8 2.89 2.28 -4.88
C PRO A 8 1.45 2.78 -4.84
N VAL A 9 1.26 4.09 -4.84
CA VAL A 9 -0.05 4.75 -4.94
C VAL A 9 -0.22 5.39 -6.32
N ALA A 10 -1.47 5.51 -6.76
CA ALA A 10 -1.81 6.24 -7.98
C ALA A 10 -1.83 7.74 -7.73
N ARG A 11 -1.64 8.50 -8.81
CA ARG A 11 -1.78 9.96 -8.83
C ARG A 11 -2.81 10.35 -9.88
N PRO A 12 -3.72 11.29 -9.58
CA PRO A 12 -4.73 11.75 -10.53
C PRO A 12 -4.12 12.63 -11.63
N ASP A 13 -3.02 13.30 -11.33
CA ASP A 13 -2.29 14.16 -12.26
C ASP A 13 -0.79 13.83 -12.18
N LEU A 14 -0.19 13.56 -13.34
CA LEU A 14 1.24 13.25 -13.47
C LEU A 14 2.08 14.51 -13.79
N GLU A 15 1.46 15.59 -14.23
CA GLU A 15 2.13 16.84 -14.60
C GLU A 15 2.42 17.72 -13.38
N ALA A 16 1.61 17.58 -12.32
CA ALA A 16 1.77 18.29 -11.05
C ALA A 16 2.70 17.57 -10.05
N ILE A 17 3.42 16.53 -10.47
CA ILE A 17 4.30 15.77 -9.58
C ILE A 17 5.58 16.57 -9.28
N GLU A 18 5.71 17.04 -8.05
CA GLU A 18 7.02 17.44 -7.53
C GLU A 18 7.86 16.18 -7.21
N GLU A 19 9.13 16.13 -7.65
CA GLU A 19 10.09 15.07 -7.32
C GLU A 19 10.57 15.13 -5.85
N THR A 20 9.63 15.22 -4.91
CA THR A 20 9.92 15.31 -3.47
C THR A 20 10.15 13.95 -2.83
N GLY A 21 9.76 12.86 -3.51
CA GLY A 21 9.73 11.52 -2.91
C GLY A 21 8.70 11.39 -1.78
N LEU A 22 7.82 12.37 -1.61
CA LEU A 22 6.76 12.37 -0.61
C LEU A 22 5.42 11.99 -1.23
N LEU A 23 4.52 11.51 -0.38
CA LEU A 23 3.11 11.39 -0.74
C LEU A 23 2.50 12.80 -0.82
N GLY A 24 1.78 13.06 -1.91
CA GLY A 24 1.14 14.33 -2.20
C GLY A 24 -0.36 14.32 -1.92
N GLU A 25 -0.97 15.51 -1.98
CA GLU A 25 -2.43 15.64 -1.95
C GLU A 25 -3.03 15.03 -3.21
N GLY A 26 -4.03 14.15 -3.04
CA GLY A 26 -4.64 13.40 -4.13
C GLY A 26 -4.01 12.04 -4.44
N ASP A 27 -2.87 11.69 -3.82
CA ASP A 27 -2.32 10.33 -3.89
C ASP A 27 -3.35 9.32 -3.36
N MET A 28 -3.59 8.25 -4.12
CA MET A 28 -4.70 7.33 -3.84
C MET A 28 -4.34 5.87 -4.02
N VAL A 29 -5.02 5.01 -3.27
CA VAL A 29 -4.87 3.56 -3.38
C VAL A 29 -5.36 3.12 -4.77
N MET A 30 -4.58 2.26 -5.43
CA MET A 30 -4.92 1.61 -6.68
C MET A 30 -4.71 0.09 -6.58
N CYS A 31 -5.08 -0.64 -7.62
CA CYS A 31 -4.92 -2.10 -7.67
C CYS A 31 -3.48 -2.53 -7.33
N LEU A 32 -2.49 -1.83 -7.88
CA LEU A 32 -1.07 -2.16 -7.69
C LEU A 32 -0.49 -1.74 -6.33
N SER A 33 -1.25 -0.99 -5.53
CA SER A 33 -0.88 -0.69 -4.14
C SER A 33 -0.83 -1.97 -3.32
N CYS A 34 -1.73 -2.93 -3.59
CA CYS A 34 -1.80 -4.20 -2.87
C CYS A 34 -1.36 -5.41 -3.70
N HIS A 35 -1.60 -5.39 -5.02
CA HIS A 35 -1.32 -6.51 -5.92
C HIS A 35 -0.04 -6.32 -6.72
N ARG A 36 0.62 -7.42 -7.07
CA ARG A 36 1.76 -7.46 -7.99
C ARG A 36 1.29 -7.89 -9.38
N ALA A 37 1.71 -7.14 -10.41
CA ALA A 37 1.28 -7.35 -11.79
C ALA A 37 1.70 -8.71 -12.39
N HIS A 38 2.87 -9.23 -12.02
CA HIS A 38 3.41 -10.49 -12.55
C HIS A 38 3.18 -11.70 -11.63
N GLY A 39 2.22 -11.59 -10.70
CA GLY A 39 1.99 -12.62 -9.69
C GLY A 39 2.88 -12.47 -8.45
N SER A 40 2.55 -13.25 -7.43
CA SER A 40 3.19 -13.24 -6.13
C SER A 40 3.10 -14.63 -5.48
N PRO A 41 4.01 -14.99 -4.56
CA PRO A 41 3.86 -16.20 -3.74
C PRO A 41 2.65 -16.17 -2.79
N TYR A 42 1.98 -15.02 -2.66
CA TYR A 42 0.82 -14.85 -1.78
C TYR A 42 -0.49 -14.97 -2.56
N PRO A 43 -1.60 -15.39 -1.89
CA PRO A 43 -2.91 -15.45 -2.50
C PRO A 43 -3.29 -14.14 -3.21
N ASP A 44 -4.07 -14.26 -4.28
CA ASP A 44 -4.58 -13.13 -5.07
C ASP A 44 -3.50 -12.21 -5.64
N ALA A 45 -2.28 -12.72 -5.82
CA ALA A 45 -1.12 -11.93 -6.24
C ALA A 45 -0.77 -10.75 -5.31
N LEU A 46 -1.15 -10.83 -4.03
CA LEU A 46 -0.91 -9.76 -3.06
C LEU A 46 0.57 -9.58 -2.75
N ARG A 47 0.96 -8.42 -2.20
CA ARG A 47 2.33 -8.13 -1.75
C ARG A 47 2.71 -8.80 -0.42
N TRP A 48 1.71 -9.27 0.34
CA TRP A 48 1.90 -9.97 1.61
C TRP A 48 0.86 -11.07 1.79
N ASP A 49 1.16 -12.00 2.70
CA ASP A 49 0.24 -13.05 3.14
C ASP A 49 -0.85 -12.47 4.06
N TYR A 50 -2.00 -12.09 3.48
CA TYR A 50 -3.09 -11.48 4.24
C TYR A 50 -3.80 -12.46 5.18
N THR A 51 -3.61 -13.77 5.02
CA THR A 51 -4.29 -14.78 5.86
C THR A 51 -3.87 -14.72 7.33
N LYS A 52 -2.74 -14.07 7.60
CA LYS A 52 -2.17 -13.88 8.93
C LYS A 52 -2.47 -12.50 9.53
N MET A 53 -3.18 -11.64 8.80
CA MET A 53 -3.45 -10.26 9.18
C MET A 53 -4.87 -10.13 9.73
N VAL A 54 -4.99 -10.03 11.05
CA VAL A 54 -6.27 -10.02 11.76
C VAL A 54 -6.70 -8.59 12.02
N ALA A 55 -7.84 -8.16 11.48
CA ALA A 55 -8.36 -6.81 11.69
C ALA A 55 -8.52 -6.48 13.18
N GLY A 56 -7.94 -5.35 13.62
CA GLY A 56 -7.94 -4.93 15.03
C GLY A 56 -6.82 -5.51 15.88
N ASP A 57 -6.01 -6.43 15.34
CA ASP A 57 -4.79 -6.94 15.97
C ASP A 57 -3.67 -7.01 14.94
N ALA A 58 -2.95 -5.88 14.79
CA ALA A 58 -1.83 -5.83 13.87
C ALA A 58 -0.67 -6.74 14.32
N GLY A 59 -0.52 -7.00 15.63
CA GLY A 59 0.55 -7.84 16.19
C GLY A 59 1.92 -7.61 15.53
N ASN A 60 2.55 -8.70 15.08
CA ASN A 60 3.83 -8.69 14.36
C ASN A 60 3.72 -8.19 12.90
N TRP A 61 2.53 -7.88 12.42
CA TRP A 61 2.23 -7.41 11.06
C TRP A 61 1.98 -5.89 10.98
N ALA A 62 2.17 -5.16 12.08
CA ALA A 62 2.07 -3.70 12.10
C ALA A 62 2.92 -3.07 10.99
N GLY A 63 2.29 -2.20 10.19
CA GLY A 63 2.95 -1.54 9.05
C GLY A 63 3.16 -2.42 7.82
N THR A 64 2.55 -3.61 7.75
CA THR A 64 2.59 -4.51 6.59
C THR A 64 1.18 -4.79 6.07
N GLY A 65 1.03 -5.23 4.82
CA GLY A 65 -0.27 -5.67 4.32
C GLY A 65 -1.33 -4.58 4.31
N CYS A 66 -2.53 -4.94 4.77
CA CYS A 66 -3.60 -3.97 5.03
C CYS A 66 -3.18 -2.89 6.04
N PHE A 67 -2.38 -3.22 7.06
CA PHE A 67 -1.93 -2.27 8.10
C PHE A 67 -0.85 -1.29 7.63
N LYS A 68 -0.32 -1.46 6.42
CA LYS A 68 0.56 -0.46 5.81
C LYS A 68 -0.20 0.85 5.52
N CYS A 69 -1.49 0.74 5.20
CA CYS A 69 -2.35 1.89 4.88
C CYS A 69 -3.49 2.07 5.88
N HIS A 70 -4.01 1.00 6.47
CA HIS A 70 -5.04 1.02 7.52
C HIS A 70 -4.40 0.96 8.91
N ALA A 71 -3.65 2.00 9.27
CA ALA A 71 -2.98 2.11 10.57
C ALA A 71 -3.93 2.54 11.71
N ASP A 72 -5.04 3.21 11.37
CA ASP A 72 -6.12 3.60 12.28
C ASP A 72 -7.48 3.36 11.60
N LYS A 73 -8.48 3.04 12.42
CA LYS A 73 -9.85 2.80 11.97
C LYS A 73 -10.60 4.13 11.93
N ASP A 74 -10.52 4.81 10.80
CA ASP A 74 -11.57 5.72 10.30
C ASP A 74 -11.74 5.50 8.79
#